data_AF-A0A1H3F1X6-F1
#
_entry.id   AF-A0A1H3F1X6-F1
#
_cell.length_a   1.000
_cell.length_b   1.000
_cell.length_c   1.000
_cell.angle_alpha   90.00
_cell.angle_beta   90.00
_cell.angle_gamma   90.00
#
_symmetry.space_group_name_H-M   'P 1'
#
loop_
_entity.id
_entity.type
_entity.pdbx_description
1 polymer ?
#
loop_
_entity_poly.entity_id
_entity_poly.type
_entity_poly.pdbx_seq_one_letter_code
_entity_poly.pdbx_strand_id
1 'polypeptide(L)'
;MITVDEFIKLLSEESSWTEGEDFGGNEELLLRKNCARITHRYLQKVLDEPDEVSDLPSCRVIRDLFDCRICTPHVIQVIAKGIMYPRKRGPIWLFEGNDEVTRDEALIIVDSIKNVSLRHTEK
;
A
#
# COMPACT_ATOMS: atom_id res chain seq x y z
N MET A 1 7.26 7.01 13.90
CA MET A 1 6.00 6.38 13.44
C MET A 1 5.12 7.43 12.81
N ILE A 2 4.22 7.05 11.90
CA ILE A 2 3.29 7.97 11.20
C ILE A 2 1.85 7.48 11.42
N THR A 3 0.88 8.40 11.48
CA THR A 3 -0.55 8.04 11.55
C THR A 3 -1.18 7.83 10.18
N VAL A 4 -2.40 7.30 10.16
CA VAL A 4 -3.21 7.16 8.94
C VAL A 4 -3.43 8.52 8.25
N ASP A 5 -3.86 9.54 8.99
CA ASP A 5 -4.14 10.88 8.46
C ASP A 5 -2.86 11.57 7.93
N GLU A 6 -1.75 11.47 8.66
CA GLU A 6 -0.46 11.99 8.20
C GLU A 6 -0.04 11.36 6.85
N PHE A 7 -0.25 10.05 6.67
CA PHE A 7 0.09 9.38 5.41
C PHE A 7 -0.83 9.77 4.25
N ILE A 8 -2.14 9.93 4.49
CA ILE A 8 -3.08 10.44 3.48
C ILE A 8 -2.64 11.83 2.99
N LYS A 9 -2.24 12.70 3.91
CA LYS A 9 -1.72 14.05 3.60
C LYS A 9 -0.41 14.04 2.83
N LEU A 10 0.43 13.00 3.00
CA LEU A 10 1.63 12.84 2.18
C LEU A 10 1.32 12.46 0.72
N LEU A 11 0.18 11.80 0.48
CA LEU A 11 -0.26 11.42 -0.87
C LEU A 11 -0.90 12.60 -1.62
N SER A 12 -1.71 13.41 -0.93
CA SER A 12 -2.46 14.51 -1.53
C SER A 12 -2.88 15.53 -0.47
N GLU A 13 -2.89 16.81 -0.83
CA GLU A 13 -3.46 17.88 -0.01
C GLU A 13 -4.99 17.73 0.11
N GLU A 14 -5.63 17.24 -0.95
CA GLU A 14 -7.06 16.92 -1.00
C GLU A 14 -7.30 15.48 -0.48
N SER A 15 -8.17 15.32 0.51
CA SER A 15 -8.53 14.03 1.11
C SER A 15 -9.93 13.52 0.76
N SER A 16 -10.68 14.24 -0.09
CA SER A 16 -12.06 13.91 -0.51
C SER A 16 -12.18 12.52 -1.17
N TRP A 17 -11.12 12.01 -1.79
CA TRP A 17 -11.08 10.65 -2.35
C TRP A 17 -11.18 9.53 -1.29
N THR A 18 -11.00 9.87 -0.01
CA THR A 18 -11.18 8.96 1.13
C THR A 18 -12.62 8.90 1.65
N GLU A 19 -13.53 9.75 1.13
CA GLU A 19 -14.94 9.76 1.54
C GLU A 19 -15.58 8.36 1.37
N GLY A 20 -16.24 7.90 2.44
CA GLY A 20 -16.89 6.59 2.49
C GLY A 20 -15.96 5.39 2.73
N GLU A 21 -14.66 5.60 2.89
CA GLU A 21 -13.69 4.55 3.23
C GLU A 21 -13.33 4.62 4.73
N ASP A 22 -13.32 3.48 5.41
CA ASP A 22 -12.85 3.38 6.80
C ASP A 22 -11.43 2.80 6.86
N PHE A 23 -10.42 3.64 6.67
CA PHE A 23 -8.99 3.24 6.69
C PHE A 23 -8.41 3.06 8.10
N GLY A 24 -9.23 3.20 9.14
CA GLY A 24 -8.81 3.36 10.53
C GLY A 24 -9.03 4.78 11.04
N GLY A 25 -8.83 4.98 12.34
CA GLY A 25 -8.97 6.28 12.99
C GLY A 25 -7.85 7.26 12.62
N ASN A 26 -8.15 8.57 12.65
CA ASN A 26 -7.22 9.64 12.23
C ASN A 26 -5.89 9.64 13.01
N GLU A 27 -5.93 9.30 14.30
CA GLU A 27 -4.77 9.25 15.19
C GLU A 27 -4.16 7.85 15.31
N GLU A 28 -4.73 6.84 14.63
CA GLU A 28 -4.19 5.49 14.67
C GLU A 28 -2.86 5.42 13.93
N LEU A 29 -1.93 4.65 14.50
CA LEU A 29 -0.66 4.34 13.85
C LEU A 29 -0.91 3.62 12.52
N LEU A 30 -0.16 4.01 11.50
CA LEU A 30 -0.27 3.39 10.20
C LEU A 30 0.34 1.98 10.22
N LEU A 31 -0.50 0.97 10.09
CA LEU A 31 -0.07 -0.41 9.88
C LEU A 31 0.16 -0.68 8.38
N ARG A 32 1.06 -1.61 8.05
CA ARG A 32 1.38 -1.96 6.65
C ARG A 32 0.17 -2.39 5.84
N LYS A 33 -0.79 -3.12 6.43
CA LYS A 33 -2.04 -3.51 5.75
C LYS A 33 -2.93 -2.30 5.41
N ASN A 34 -3.00 -1.30 6.30
CA ASN A 34 -3.77 -0.08 6.07
C ASN A 34 -3.05 0.78 5.03
N CYS A 35 -1.73 0.90 5.13
CA CYS A 35 -0.88 1.58 4.14
C CYS A 35 -1.07 1.00 2.73
N ALA A 36 -1.05 -0.33 2.58
CA ALA A 36 -1.32 -0.99 1.30
C ALA A 36 -2.72 -0.66 0.78
N ARG A 37 -3.73 -0.67 1.65
CA ARG A 37 -5.12 -0.35 1.30
C ARG A 37 -5.29 1.09 0.81
N ILE A 38 -4.78 2.05 1.58
CA ILE A 38 -4.80 3.48 1.27
C ILE A 38 -4.07 3.74 -0.04
N THR A 39 -2.87 3.19 -0.18
CA THR A 39 -2.04 3.30 -1.39
C THR A 39 -2.79 2.77 -2.60
N HIS A 40 -3.32 1.54 -2.54
CA HIS A 40 -4.05 0.95 -3.66
C HIS A 40 -5.29 1.77 -4.04
N ARG A 41 -6.06 2.25 -3.06
CA ARG A 41 -7.22 3.11 -3.34
C ARG A 41 -6.84 4.45 -3.95
N TYR A 42 -5.73 5.04 -3.52
CA TYR A 42 -5.21 6.27 -4.12
C TYR A 42 -4.83 6.06 -5.59
N LEU A 43 -4.10 4.98 -5.88
CA LEU A 43 -3.76 4.59 -7.26
C LEU A 43 -5.02 4.50 -8.13
N GLN A 44 -6.05 3.78 -7.67
CA GLN A 44 -7.29 3.61 -8.44
C GLN A 44 -8.11 4.89 -8.58
N LYS A 45 -8.35 5.62 -7.48
CA LYS A 45 -9.31 6.74 -7.46
C LYS A 45 -8.71 8.07 -7.92
N VAL A 46 -7.41 8.27 -7.72
CA VAL A 46 -6.74 9.56 -7.97
C VAL A 46 -5.83 9.48 -9.18
N LEU A 47 -5.08 8.38 -9.34
CA LEU A 47 -4.17 8.23 -10.48
C LEU A 47 -4.78 7.46 -11.67
N ASP A 48 -6.01 6.95 -11.53
CA ASP A 48 -6.68 6.10 -12.53
C ASP A 48 -5.81 4.88 -12.95
N GLU A 49 -5.01 4.39 -12.01
CA GLU A 49 -4.07 3.29 -12.23
C GLU A 49 -4.82 1.95 -12.16
N PRO A 50 -4.82 1.14 -13.24
CA PRO A 50 -5.51 -0.14 -13.25
C PRO A 50 -4.80 -1.21 -12.41
N ASP A 51 -5.57 -2.18 -11.93
CA ASP A 51 -5.04 -3.36 -11.24
C ASP A 51 -4.20 -4.23 -12.17
N GLU A 52 -3.08 -4.74 -11.66
CA GLU A 52 -2.31 -5.78 -12.32
C GLU A 52 -3.12 -7.08 -12.40
N VAL A 53 -3.06 -7.75 -13.53
CA VAL A 53 -3.79 -9.02 -13.80
C VAL A 53 -2.87 -10.22 -14.02
N SER A 54 -1.57 -10.00 -14.25
CA SER A 54 -0.54 -11.03 -14.42
C SER A 54 0.54 -10.93 -13.36
N ASP A 55 1.30 -12.00 -13.17
CA ASP A 55 2.48 -12.06 -12.29
C ASP A 55 2.23 -11.65 -10.83
N LEU A 56 0.99 -11.85 -10.36
CA LEU A 56 0.59 -11.50 -9.00
C LEU A 56 1.31 -12.38 -7.96
N PRO A 57 1.80 -11.79 -6.85
CA PRO A 57 2.39 -12.55 -5.76
C PRO A 57 1.40 -13.57 -5.19
N SER A 58 1.91 -14.77 -4.87
CA SER A 58 1.10 -15.87 -4.33
C SER A 58 1.49 -16.24 -2.91
N CYS A 59 0.60 -16.92 -2.19
CA CYS A 59 0.87 -17.42 -0.83
C CYS A 59 1.96 -18.48 -0.74
N ARG A 60 2.35 -19.09 -1.86
CA ARG A 60 3.52 -19.98 -1.90
C ARG A 60 4.81 -19.19 -1.70
N VAL A 61 4.82 -17.91 -2.08
CA VAL A 61 5.94 -16.99 -1.94
C VAL A 61 5.82 -16.18 -0.66
N ILE A 62 4.65 -15.59 -0.37
CA ILE A 62 4.42 -14.70 0.78
C ILE A 62 3.44 -15.39 1.74
N ARG A 63 3.92 -15.88 2.88
CA ARG A 63 3.18 -16.88 3.67
C ARG A 63 1.94 -16.35 4.38
N ASP A 64 1.93 -15.09 4.79
CA ASP A 64 0.87 -14.40 5.54
C ASP A 64 -0.08 -13.59 4.64
N LEU A 65 0.02 -13.74 3.31
CA LEU A 65 -0.75 -12.93 2.35
C LEU A 65 -2.27 -13.01 2.54
N PHE A 66 -2.77 -14.12 3.09
CA PHE A 66 -4.21 -14.37 3.30
C PHE A 66 -4.66 -14.28 4.77
N ASP A 67 -3.80 -13.83 5.69
CA ASP A 67 -4.15 -13.66 7.11
C ASP A 67 -5.28 -12.64 7.29
N CYS A 68 -5.38 -11.67 6.39
CA CYS A 68 -6.49 -10.73 6.26
C CYS A 68 -7.07 -10.78 4.83
N ARG A 69 -8.13 -11.57 4.62
CA ARG A 69 -8.75 -11.76 3.29
C ARG A 69 -9.21 -10.46 2.63
N ILE A 70 -9.71 -9.50 3.42
CA ILE A 70 -10.14 -8.19 2.90
C ILE A 70 -8.94 -7.30 2.52
N CYS A 71 -7.77 -7.51 3.14
CA CYS A 71 -6.56 -6.76 2.86
C CYS A 71 -5.80 -7.32 1.65
N THR A 72 -5.91 -8.64 1.40
CA THR A 72 -5.14 -9.36 0.39
C THR A 72 -5.13 -8.70 -1.00
N PRO A 73 -6.28 -8.27 -1.58
CA PRO A 73 -6.27 -7.65 -2.91
C PRO A 73 -5.37 -6.41 -2.96
N HIS A 74 -5.40 -5.57 -1.92
CA HIS A 74 -4.59 -4.36 -1.84
C HIS A 74 -3.11 -4.67 -1.67
N VAL A 75 -2.77 -5.63 -0.81
CA VAL A 75 -1.39 -6.08 -0.58
C VAL A 75 -0.78 -6.63 -1.87
N ILE A 76 -1.53 -7.45 -2.60
CA ILE A 76 -1.09 -8.03 -3.88
C ILE A 76 -0.76 -6.92 -4.88
N GLN A 77 -1.64 -5.92 -5.03
CA GLN A 77 -1.47 -4.85 -6.02
C GLN A 77 -0.25 -3.96 -5.71
N VAL A 78 -0.06 -3.55 -4.45
CA VAL A 78 1.10 -2.71 -4.10
C VAL A 78 2.44 -3.45 -4.22
N ILE A 79 2.45 -4.78 -4.08
CA ILE A 79 3.64 -5.61 -4.31
C ILE A 79 3.89 -5.79 -5.80
N ALA A 80 2.86 -6.12 -6.59
CA ALA A 80 2.96 -6.29 -8.03
C ALA A 80 3.48 -5.02 -8.72
N LYS A 81 3.07 -3.85 -8.23
CA LYS A 81 3.52 -2.53 -8.71
C LYS A 81 4.89 -2.10 -8.17
N GLY A 82 5.51 -2.89 -7.28
CA GLY A 82 6.83 -2.58 -6.72
C GLY A 82 6.83 -1.39 -5.76
N ILE A 83 5.70 -1.10 -5.11
CA ILE A 83 5.55 0.03 -4.17
C ILE A 83 5.85 -0.41 -2.74
N MET A 84 5.39 -1.60 -2.35
CA MET A 84 5.68 -2.20 -1.05
C MET A 84 6.23 -3.62 -1.25
N TYR A 85 7.12 -4.05 -0.37
CA TYR A 85 7.80 -5.34 -0.51
C TYR A 85 7.60 -6.22 0.73
N PRO A 86 7.49 -7.56 0.57
CA PRO A 86 7.54 -8.48 1.69
C PRO A 86 8.94 -8.43 2.35
N ARG A 87 8.98 -8.71 3.64
CA ARG A 87 10.18 -8.78 4.46
C ARG A 87 10.59 -10.24 4.63
N LYS A 88 11.90 -10.48 4.65
CA LYS A 88 12.45 -11.81 4.87
C LYS A 88 12.58 -12.08 6.37
N ARG A 89 12.04 -13.21 6.83
CA ARG A 89 12.18 -13.72 8.20
C ARG A 89 12.77 -15.13 8.14
N GLY A 90 14.09 -15.23 8.18
CA GLY A 90 14.78 -16.51 7.97
C GLY A 90 14.51 -17.07 6.56
N PRO A 91 13.92 -18.28 6.41
CA PRO A 91 13.65 -18.88 5.11
C PRO A 91 12.32 -18.44 4.47
N ILE A 92 11.48 -17.67 5.16
CA ILE A 92 10.15 -17.28 4.69
C ILE A 92 10.08 -15.79 4.36
N TRP A 93 9.20 -15.44 3.42
CA TRP A 93 8.81 -14.06 3.14
C TRP A 93 7.42 -13.80 3.72
N LEU A 94 7.30 -12.66 4.40
CA LEU A 94 6.09 -12.20 5.06
C LEU A 94 5.81 -10.75 4.68
N PHE A 95 4.56 -10.38 4.48
CA PHE A 95 4.18 -8.99 4.29
C PHE A 95 4.17 -8.21 5.60
N GLU A 96 3.89 -8.89 6.72
CA GLU A 96 3.79 -8.35 8.09
C GLU A 96 2.75 -7.24 8.18
N GLY A 97 1.51 -7.55 7.80
CA GLY A 97 0.44 -6.55 7.68
C GLY A 97 0.10 -5.77 8.96
N ASN A 98 0.43 -6.33 10.13
CA ASN A 98 0.23 -5.69 11.45
C ASN A 98 1.47 -4.94 11.93
N ASP A 99 2.58 -4.96 11.19
CA ASP A 99 3.72 -4.13 11.53
C ASP A 99 3.41 -2.67 11.21
N GLU A 100 4.00 -1.83 12.04
CA GLU A 100 3.95 -0.40 12.04
C GLU A 100 4.81 0.19 10.89
N VAL A 101 4.31 1.23 10.21
CA VAL A 101 5.00 1.93 9.13
C VAL A 101 5.73 3.15 9.69
N THR A 102 7.04 3.19 9.53
CA THR A 102 7.83 4.36 9.95
C THR A 102 7.61 5.55 9.00
N ARG A 103 7.97 6.77 9.45
CA ARG A 103 7.86 7.96 8.59
C ARG A 103 8.77 7.85 7.35
N ASP A 104 9.97 7.31 7.52
CA ASP A 104 10.92 7.12 6.40
C ASP A 104 10.40 6.10 5.39
N GLU A 105 9.82 4.99 5.85
CA GLU A 105 9.16 4.02 4.97
C GLU A 105 7.98 4.64 4.22
N ALA A 106 7.16 5.46 4.90
CA ALA A 106 6.05 6.16 4.25
C ALA A 106 6.54 7.10 3.14
N LEU A 107 7.63 7.84 3.35
CA LEU A 107 8.20 8.72 2.33
C LEU A 107 8.72 7.93 1.11
N ILE A 108 9.37 6.78 1.34
CA ILE A 108 9.83 5.89 0.25
C ILE A 108 8.63 5.35 -0.54
N ILE A 109 7.53 5.00 0.14
CA ILE A 109 6.30 4.54 -0.51
C ILE A 109 5.69 5.65 -1.37
N VAL A 110 5.61 6.89 -0.85
CA VAL A 110 5.11 8.04 -1.62
C VAL A 110 5.99 8.33 -2.84
N ASP A 111 7.31 8.24 -2.72
CA ASP A 111 8.21 8.38 -3.87
C ASP A 111 7.98 7.28 -4.92
N SER A 112 7.79 6.04 -4.47
CA SER A 112 7.48 4.90 -5.35
C SER A 112 6.17 5.10 -6.12
N ILE A 113 5.14 5.67 -5.48
CA ILE A 113 3.86 6.01 -6.11
C ILE A 113 4.05 7.08 -7.20
N LYS A 114 4.85 8.12 -6.94
CA LYS A 114 5.17 9.16 -7.94
C LYS A 114 5.87 8.57 -9.16
N ASN A 115 6.76 7.60 -8.96
CA ASN A 115 7.43 6.90 -10.06
C ASN A 115 6.46 6.05 -10.91
N VAL A 116 5.36 5.54 -10.34
CA VAL A 116 4.31 4.86 -11.13
C VAL A 116 3.57 5.85 -12.03
N SER A 117 3.26 7.04 -11.51
CA SER A 117 2.61 8.12 -12.30
C SER A 117 3.45 8.55 -13.50
N LEU A 118 4.78 8.68 -13.33
CA LEU A 118 5.69 9.09 -14.40
C LEU A 118 5.75 8.09 -15.58
N ARG A 119 5.57 6.79 -15.32
CA ARG A 119 5.56 5.75 -16.37
C ARG A 119 4.36 5.85 -17.30
N HIS A 120 3.29 6.52 -16.87
CA HIS A 120 2.08 6.74 -17.67
C HIS A 120 2.19 7.96 -18.59
N THR A 121 3.01 8.95 -18.24
CA THR A 121 3.26 10.13 -19.10
C THR A 121 4.22 9.88 -20.26
N GLU A 122 4.92 8.75 -20.29
CA GLU A 122 5.90 8.40 -21.35
C GLU A 122 5.36 7.40 -22.38
N LYS A 123 4.10 6.99 -22.29
CA LYS A 123 3.41 6.13 -23.29
C LYS A 123 2.46 6.94 -24.16
#